data_AF-A0A0S8BNQ5-F1
#
_entry.id   AF-A0A0S8BNQ5-F1
#
_cell.length_a   1.000
_cell.length_b   1.000
_cell.length_c   1.000
_cell.angle_alpha   90.00
_cell.angle_beta   90.00
_cell.angle_gamma   90.00
#
_symmetry.space_group_name_H-M   'P 1'
#
loop_
_entity.id
_entity.type
_entity.pdbx_description
1 polymer ?
#
loop_
_entity_poly.entity_id
_entity_poly.type
_entity_poly.pdbx_seq_one_letter_code
_entity_poly.pdbx_strand_id
1 'polypeptide(L)' 'MDDRSRKDIRRILKIFGIQADEAMVAHLARNPEVDTLKVRVILQDITEYSGATPEPPLGVVIEDEVRRQNDS' A
#
# COMPACT_ATOMS: atom_id res chain seq x y z
N MET A 1 1.38 -23.93 0.76
CA MET A 1 0.90 -22.77 -0.02
C MET A 1 1.17 -23.05 -1.48
N ASP A 2 0.14 -23.09 -2.31
CA ASP A 2 0.30 -23.41 -3.72
C ASP A 2 0.85 -22.23 -4.55
N ASP A 3 1.35 -22.55 -5.75
CA ASP A 3 1.95 -21.57 -6.66
C ASP A 3 0.93 -20.56 -7.18
N ARG A 4 -0.35 -20.96 -7.24
CA ARG A 4 -1.45 -20.08 -7.67
C ARG A 4 -1.67 -18.95 -6.67
N SER A 5 -1.76 -19.28 -5.39
CA SER A 5 -1.91 -18.31 -4.29
C SER A 5 -0.73 -17.34 -4.26
N ARG A 6 0.50 -17.83 -4.44
CA ARG A 6 1.68 -16.95 -4.52
C ARG A 6 1.63 -16.01 -5.72
N LYS A 7 1.15 -16.49 -6.87
CA LYS A 7 0.99 -15.68 -8.09
C LYS A 7 -0.07 -14.59 -7.89
N ASP A 8 -1.20 -14.90 -7.27
CA ASP A 8 -2.25 -13.93 -6.99
C ASP A 8 -1.80 -12.85 -6.01
N ILE A 9 -1.12 -13.21 -4.92
CA ILE A 9 -0.54 -12.25 -3.97
C ILE A 9 0.42 -11.30 -4.69
N ARG A 10 1.38 -11.82 -5.47
CA ARG A 10 2.34 -11.00 -6.22
C ARG A 10 1.64 -10.07 -7.22
N ARG A 11 0.59 -10.54 -7.89
CA ARG A 11 -0.18 -9.73 -8.83
C ARG A 11 -0.89 -8.58 -8.11
N ILE A 12 -1.54 -8.83 -6.97
CA ILE A 12 -2.22 -7.80 -6.17
C ILE A 12 -1.21 -6.75 -5.69
N LEU A 13 -0.09 -7.17 -5.10
CA LEU A 13 0.94 -6.26 -4.61
C LEU A 13 1.55 -5.41 -5.74
N LYS A 14 1.73 -5.98 -6.94
CA LYS A 14 2.20 -5.24 -8.11
C LYS A 14 1.21 -4.16 -8.55
N ILE A 15 -0.09 -4.49 -8.62
CA ILE A 15 -1.14 -3.53 -9.00
C ILE A 15 -1.21 -2.40 -7.98
N PHE A 16 -1.22 -2.75 -6.68
CA PHE A 16 -1.20 -1.78 -5.59
C PHE A 16 0.01 -0.84 -5.70
N GLY A 17 1.22 -1.38 -5.88
CA GLY A 17 2.43 -0.58 -5.97
C GLY A 17 2.38 0.46 -7.10
N ILE A 18 1.89 0.07 -8.29
CA ILE A 18 1.75 0.99 -9.43
C ILE A 18 0.73 2.09 -9.13
N GLN A 19 -0.46 1.72 -8.65
CA GLN A 19 -1.51 2.71 -8.39
C GLN A 19 -1.17 3.65 -7.24
N ALA A 20 -0.52 3.14 -6.19
CA ALA A 20 -0.07 3.94 -5.07
C ALA A 20 1.00 4.95 -5.51
N ASP A 21 1.97 4.52 -6.31
CA ASP A 21 3.01 5.39 -6.87
C ASP A 21 2.39 6.53 -7.71
N GLU A 22 1.54 6.20 -8.68
CA GLU A 22 0.86 7.18 -9.53
C GLU A 22 0.04 8.18 -8.69
N ALA A 23 -0.68 7.70 -7.67
CA ALA A 23 -1.48 8.55 -6.79
C ALA A 23 -0.61 9.50 -5.95
N MET A 24 0.51 9.00 -5.38
CA MET A 24 1.43 9.82 -4.58
C MET A 24 2.14 10.87 -5.43
N VAL A 25 2.63 10.49 -6.62
CA VAL A 25 3.26 11.43 -7.58
C VAL A 25 2.26 12.51 -8.01
N ALA A 26 1.03 12.12 -8.39
CA ALA A 26 0.00 13.08 -8.79
C ALA A 26 -0.41 14.00 -7.63
N HIS A 27 -0.42 13.49 -6.39
CA HIS A 27 -0.68 14.30 -5.20
C HIS A 27 0.43 15.32 -4.97
N LEU A 28 1.70 14.90 -5.01
CA LEU A 28 2.84 15.81 -4.89
C LEU A 28 2.86 16.85 -6.02
N ALA A 29 2.55 16.47 -7.26
CA ALA A 29 2.49 17.41 -8.37
C ALA A 29 1.41 18.50 -8.20
N ARG A 30 0.27 18.15 -7.59
CA ARG A 30 -0.83 19.10 -7.29
C ARG A 30 -0.55 20.01 -6.10
N ASN A 31 0.38 19.64 -5.22
CA ASN A 31 0.69 20.36 -3.99
C ASN A 31 2.20 20.70 -3.96
N PRO A 32 2.66 21.68 -4.78
CA PRO A 32 4.06 22.05 -4.91
C PRO A 32 4.70 22.58 -3.62
N GLU A 33 3.92 22.96 -2.62
CA GLU A 33 4.38 23.38 -1.30
C GLU A 33 4.70 22.22 -0.35
N VAL A 34 4.30 20.99 -0.69
CA VAL A 34 4.57 19.80 0.12
C VAL A 34 5.93 19.21 -0.27
N ASP A 35 6.94 19.47 0.56
CA ASP A 35 8.30 18.91 0.38
C ASP A 35 8.41 17.44 0.86
N THR A 36 7.63 17.10 1.90
CA THR A 36 7.59 15.76 2.49
C THR A 36 6.16 15.30 2.68
N LEU A 37 5.76 14.24 1.97
CA LEU A 37 4.47 13.58 2.13
C LEU A 37 4.60 12.43 3.14
N LYS A 38 3.90 12.52 4.27
CA LYS A 38 3.79 11.44 5.25
C LYS A 38 2.69 10.47 4.84
N VAL A 39 3.00 9.19 4.74
CA VAL A 39 2.09 8.16 4.22
C VAL A 39 1.96 7.01 5.22
N ARG A 40 0.73 6.49 5.34
CA ARG A 40 0.44 5.22 6.01
C ARG A 40 -0.19 4.27 5.00
N VAL A 41 0.38 3.08 4.86
CA VAL A 41 -0.17 1.98 4.07
C VAL A 41 -0.72 0.91 5.01
N ILE A 42 -1.95 0.48 4.76
CA ILE A 42 -2.63 -0.55 5.55
C ILE A 42 -3.05 -1.68 4.61
N LEU A 43 -2.61 -2.91 4.91
CA LEU A 43 -3.21 -4.13 4.38
C LEU A 43 -4.10 -4.70 5.49
N GLN A 44 -5.37 -4.87 5.17
CA GLN A 44 -6.36 -5.43 6.09
C GLN A 44 -7.11 -6.56 5.39
N ASP A 45 -7.33 -7.65 6.12
CA ASP A 45 -8.26 -8.69 5.70
C ASP A 45 -9.71 -8.25 5.92
N ILE A 46 -10.48 -8.31 4.84
CA ILE A 46 -11.90 -7.94 4.81
C ILE A 46 -12.80 -9.17 4.59
N THR A 47 -12.25 -10.38 4.72
CA THR A 47 -12.99 -11.61 4.54
C THR A 47 -14.03 -11.77 5.65
N GLU A 48 -15.30 -11.92 5.26
CA GLU A 48 -16.37 -12.28 6.19
C GLU A 48 -16.31 -13.79 6.46
N TYR A 49 -15.64 -14.17 7.55
CA TYR A 49 -15.60 -15.55 7.98
C TYR A 49 -16.95 -15.96 8.58
N SER A 50 -17.48 -17.12 8.15
CA SER A 50 -18.72 -17.68 8.72
C SER A 50 -18.55 -18.24 10.15
N GLY A 51 -17.36 -18.12 10.72
CA GLY A 51 -16.99 -18.62 12.05
C GLY A 51 -16.10 -17.62 12.78
N ALA A 52 -15.21 -18.10 13.65
CA ALA A 52 -14.25 -17.22 14.29
C ALA A 52 -13.28 -16.63 13.25
N THR A 53 -13.11 -15.30 13.30
CA THR A 53 -12.05 -14.60 12.57
C THR A 53 -10.68 -15.18 12.98
N PRO A 54 -9.72 -15.32 12.05
CA PRO A 54 -8.37 -15.77 12.38
C PRO A 54 -7.74 -14.92 13.48
N GLU A 55 -7.02 -15.58 14.39
CA GLU A 55 -6.21 -14.93 15.43
C GLU A 55 -4.72 -15.30 15.25
N PRO A 56 -3.82 -14.32 15.00
CA PRO A 56 -4.13 -12.90 14.81
C PRO A 56 -4.82 -12.65 13.44
N PRO A 57 -5.66 -11.60 13.34
CA PRO A 57 -6.19 -11.17 12.05
C PRO A 57 -5.04 -10.73 11.15
N LEU A 58 -5.15 -10.97 9.85
CA LEU A 58 -4.15 -10.49 8.90
C LEU A 58 -4.24 -8.95 8.82
N GLY A 59 -3.19 -8.29 9.31
CA GLY A 59 -3.02 -6.85 9.26
C GLY A 59 -1.54 -6.48 9.10
N VAL A 60 -1.25 -5.57 8.18
CA VAL A 60 0.08 -4.95 8.03
C VAL A 60 -0.09 -3.45 7.98
N VAL A 61 0.68 -2.72 8.79
CA VAL A 61 0.73 -1.26 8.78
C VAL A 61 2.16 -0.82 8.53
N ILE A 62 2.34 0.07 7.55
CA ILE A 62 3.63 0.69 7.23
C ILE A 62 3.43 2.19 7.26
N GLU A 63 4.35 2.90 7.92
CA GLU A 63 4.38 4.35 7.99
C GLU A 63 5.73 4.83 7.51
N ASP A 64 5.73 5.77 6.55
CA ASP A 64 6.97 6.32 6.01
C ASP A 64 6.74 7.70 5.37
N GLU A 65 7.83 8.29 4.89
CA GLU A 65 7.88 9.60 4.26
C GLU A 65 8.31 9.50 2.79
N VAL A 66 7.59 10.20 1.90
CA VAL A 66 8.00 10.42 0.51
C VAL A 66 8.54 11.85 0.41
N ARG A 67 9.83 11.96 0.15
CA ARG A 67 10.50 13.26 -0.04
C ARG A 67 10.50 13.62 -1.50
N ARG A 68 10.16 14.86 -1.83
CA ARG A 68 10.41 15.38 -3.18
C ARG A 68 11.92 15.49 -3.36
N GLN A 69 12.48 14.81 -4.37
CA GLN A 69 13.84 15.13 -4.80
C GLN A 69 13.79 16.53 -5.43
N ASN A 70 14.39 17.50 -4.75
CA ASN A 70 14.75 18.75 -5.38
C ASN A 70 15.93 18.43 -6.30
N ASP A 71 15.67 18.23 -7.59
CA ASP A 71 16.72 18.33 -8.60
C ASP A 71 17.34 19.72 -8.45
N SER A 72 18.57 19.76 -7.94
CA SER A 72 19.39 20.96 -7.76
C SER A 72 20.12 21.29 -9.05
#